data_AF-A0A1S2W5F1-F1
#
_entry.id   AF-A0A1S2W5F1-F1
#
_cell.length_a   1.000
_cell.length_b   1.000
_cell.length_c   1.000
_cell.angle_alpha   90.00
_cell.angle_beta   90.00
_cell.angle_gamma   90.00
#
_symmetry.space_group_name_H-M   'P 1'
#
loop_
_entity.id
_entity.type
_entity.pdbx_description
1 polymer ?
#
loop_
_entity_poly.entity_id
_entity_poly.type
_entity_poly.pdbx_seq_one_letter_code
_entity_poly.pdbx_strand_id
1 'polypeptide(L)'
;MDLRHVTVPKEMLTSISENRRYNEVIAGYYNRLIGESSVSQKKTLSNNLESLNDCNRLWFLDQYSKAKVKDFKKTNLCKDKFCSNCKKVKQASRMARFMPVIQEQLKVHPNAYQMVLTVPNVPGKELEKTIKKMSKAYSMMNQYLQGKRKAKDLPFDIGFVGGIRTLEITYKGDSYHPHFHVLLVLDKGLGEKKYTNTYSHDRYKRRETRYFSEMEIMIQKLWKMLYEGVRVTKSNFDLLEIGYSSMIDQMNEGDYLELFKYMVKGETEDKKFMSYEQFKILIVALKSVRQIQGYGVFHSIQDDDSIDDMVDKLY
;
A
#
# COMPACT_ATOMS: atom_id res chain seq x y z
N MET A 1 20.47 -16.50 -10.93
CA MET A 1 19.29 -17.30 -10.50
C MET A 1 19.23 -18.52 -11.40
N ASP A 2 19.31 -19.72 -10.84
CA ASP A 2 19.27 -20.97 -11.62
C ASP A 2 17.83 -21.26 -12.04
N LEU A 3 17.53 -21.07 -13.33
CA LEU A 3 16.18 -21.24 -13.89
C LEU A 3 15.79 -22.71 -14.08
N ARG A 4 16.72 -23.66 -13.92
CA ARG A 4 16.48 -25.10 -14.14
C ARG A 4 15.46 -25.71 -13.17
N HIS A 5 15.13 -25.00 -12.09
CA HIS A 5 14.24 -25.47 -11.02
C HIS A 5 12.97 -24.65 -10.85
N VAL A 6 12.73 -23.63 -11.68
CA VAL A 6 11.52 -22.79 -11.56
C VAL A 6 10.45 -23.32 -12.52
N THR A 7 9.71 -24.33 -12.06
CA THR A 7 8.50 -24.79 -12.76
C THR A 7 7.28 -24.05 -12.23
N VAL A 8 6.38 -23.63 -13.12
CA VAL A 8 5.08 -23.06 -12.73
C VAL A 8 4.12 -24.22 -12.48
N PRO A 9 3.65 -24.43 -11.23
CA PRO A 9 2.74 -25.53 -10.93
C PRO A 9 1.40 -25.36 -11.64
N LYS A 10 0.74 -26.47 -11.98
CA LYS A 10 -0.56 -26.45 -12.66
C LYS A 10 -1.61 -25.74 -11.78
N GLU A 11 -1.51 -25.89 -10.47
CA GLU A 11 -2.36 -25.27 -9.47
C GLU A 11 -2.26 -23.73 -9.54
N MET A 12 -1.05 -23.20 -9.77
CA MET A 12 -0.84 -21.78 -9.96
C MET A 12 -1.55 -21.28 -11.22
N LEU A 13 -1.41 -22.00 -12.34
CA LEU A 13 -2.10 -21.66 -13.59
C LEU A 13 -3.63 -21.71 -13.45
N THR A 14 -4.15 -22.74 -12.76
CA THR A 14 -5.57 -22.84 -12.43
C THR A 14 -6.01 -21.63 -11.61
N SER A 15 -5.27 -21.24 -10.58
CA SER A 15 -5.61 -20.07 -9.76
C SER A 15 -5.65 -18.75 -10.54
N ILE A 16 -4.78 -18.59 -11.55
CA ILE A 16 -4.76 -17.40 -12.42
C ILE A 16 -6.00 -17.37 -13.32
N SER A 17 -6.43 -18.54 -13.81
CA SER A 17 -7.68 -18.68 -14.57
C SER A 17 -8.89 -18.41 -13.69
N GLU A 18 -8.93 -18.95 -12.47
CA GLU A 18 -10.02 -18.76 -11.51
C GLU A 18 -10.15 -17.32 -11.04
N ASN A 19 -9.04 -16.57 -10.96
CA ASN A 19 -9.08 -15.14 -10.66
C ASN A 19 -9.96 -14.34 -11.65
N ARG A 20 -10.23 -14.88 -12.85
CA ARG A 20 -11.14 -14.27 -13.83
C ARG A 20 -12.59 -14.27 -13.35
N ARG A 21 -13.03 -15.26 -12.56
CA ARG A 21 -14.39 -15.27 -11.97
C ARG A 21 -14.62 -14.05 -11.08
N TYR A 22 -13.62 -13.62 -10.33
CA TYR A 22 -13.70 -12.37 -9.57
C TYR A 22 -13.79 -11.14 -10.48
N ASN A 23 -13.11 -11.15 -11.63
CA ASN A 23 -13.19 -10.07 -12.59
C ASN A 23 -14.57 -10.00 -13.26
N GLU A 24 -15.32 -11.10 -13.39
CA GLU A 24 -16.70 -11.07 -13.90
C GLU A 24 -17.63 -10.22 -13.03
N VAL A 25 -17.48 -10.30 -11.69
CA VAL A 25 -18.24 -9.45 -10.76
C VAL A 25 -17.88 -7.99 -10.94
N ILE A 26 -16.57 -7.67 -11.03
CA ILE A 26 -16.09 -6.31 -11.27
C ILE A 26 -16.55 -5.80 -12.65
N ALA A 27 -16.59 -6.65 -13.67
CA ALA A 27 -17.11 -6.32 -15.00
C ALA A 27 -18.60 -5.96 -14.94
N GLY A 28 -19.39 -6.70 -14.16
CA GLY A 28 -20.79 -6.34 -13.86
C GLY A 28 -20.91 -4.96 -13.22
N TYR A 29 -20.02 -4.62 -12.28
CA TYR A 29 -19.98 -3.30 -11.66
C TYR A 29 -19.60 -2.19 -12.64
N TYR A 30 -18.62 -2.43 -13.52
CA TYR A 30 -18.29 -1.50 -14.59
C TYR A 30 -19.46 -1.25 -15.53
N ASN A 31 -20.18 -2.29 -15.98
CA ASN A 31 -21.36 -2.15 -16.83
C ASN A 31 -22.42 -1.25 -16.19
N ARG A 32 -22.73 -1.49 -14.92
CA ARG A 32 -23.67 -0.65 -14.17
C ARG A 32 -23.19 0.79 -14.05
N LEU A 33 -21.91 0.99 -13.70
CA LEU A 33 -21.32 2.32 -13.58
C LEU A 33 -21.33 3.07 -14.91
N ILE A 34 -21.06 2.41 -16.04
CA ILE A 34 -21.15 2.98 -17.38
C ILE A 34 -22.59 3.47 -17.66
N GLY A 35 -23.61 2.68 -17.29
CA GLY A 35 -25.01 3.08 -17.42
C GLY A 35 -25.36 4.36 -16.63
N GLU A 36 -24.77 4.51 -15.45
CA GLU A 36 -24.97 5.66 -14.54
C GLU A 36 -24.07 6.88 -14.85
N SER A 37 -23.09 6.75 -15.74
CA SER A 37 -22.04 7.76 -15.96
C SER A 37 -22.36 8.78 -17.07
N SER A 38 -21.71 9.93 -17.03
CA SER A 38 -21.78 10.93 -18.11
C SER A 38 -21.11 10.43 -19.40
N VAL A 39 -21.49 11.01 -20.54
CA VAL A 39 -20.90 10.66 -21.87
C VAL A 39 -19.38 10.73 -21.86
N SER A 40 -18.80 11.74 -21.19
CA SER A 40 -17.34 11.92 -21.10
C SER A 40 -16.63 10.82 -20.31
N GLN A 41 -17.32 10.21 -19.33
CA GLN A 41 -16.77 9.13 -18.51
C GLN A 41 -16.96 7.75 -19.14
N LYS A 42 -18.06 7.56 -19.89
CA LYS A 42 -18.41 6.26 -20.49
C LYS A 42 -17.26 5.69 -21.33
N LYS A 43 -16.63 6.50 -22.19
CA LYS A 43 -15.53 6.03 -23.03
C LYS A 43 -14.38 5.41 -22.23
N THR A 44 -13.91 6.10 -21.19
CA THR A 44 -12.81 5.58 -20.34
C THR A 44 -13.24 4.33 -19.58
N LEU A 45 -14.45 4.31 -19.02
CA LEU A 45 -14.96 3.16 -18.29
C LEU A 45 -15.16 1.93 -19.18
N SER A 46 -15.64 2.13 -20.42
CA SER A 46 -15.77 1.06 -21.43
C SER A 46 -14.42 0.47 -21.82
N ASN A 47 -13.40 1.31 -22.05
CA ASN A 47 -12.04 0.82 -22.35
C ASN A 47 -11.45 0.02 -21.18
N ASN A 48 -11.69 0.46 -19.93
CA ASN A 48 -11.27 -0.27 -18.74
C ASN A 48 -11.96 -1.63 -18.64
N LEU A 49 -13.27 -1.68 -18.93
CA LEU A 49 -14.05 -2.93 -18.93
C LEU A 49 -13.56 -3.90 -19.99
N GLU A 50 -13.32 -3.44 -21.22
CA GLU A 50 -12.77 -4.26 -22.31
C GLU A 50 -11.42 -4.84 -21.91
N SER A 51 -10.52 -3.99 -21.41
CA SER A 51 -9.21 -4.41 -20.91
C SER A 51 -9.32 -5.44 -19.78
N LEU A 52 -10.26 -5.25 -18.84
CA LEU A 52 -10.51 -6.16 -17.72
C LEU A 52 -10.96 -7.54 -18.19
N ASN A 53 -11.89 -7.58 -19.15
CA ASN A 53 -12.40 -8.82 -19.75
C ASN A 53 -11.29 -9.58 -20.48
N ASP A 54 -10.35 -8.85 -21.08
CA ASP A 54 -9.22 -9.44 -21.80
C ASP A 54 -8.02 -9.76 -20.91
N CYS A 55 -8.04 -9.37 -19.63
CA CYS A 55 -6.90 -9.52 -18.75
C CYS A 55 -6.40 -10.97 -18.67
N ASN A 56 -5.10 -11.14 -18.91
CA ASN A 56 -4.38 -12.41 -18.84
C ASN A 56 -4.89 -13.46 -19.86
N ARG A 57 -5.58 -13.07 -20.94
CA ARG A 57 -6.03 -14.00 -21.98
C ARG A 57 -4.94 -14.38 -22.97
N LEU A 58 -3.96 -13.50 -23.19
CA LEU A 58 -2.86 -13.69 -24.11
C LEU A 58 -1.55 -13.92 -23.35
N TRP A 59 -0.80 -14.94 -23.74
CA TRP A 59 0.46 -15.35 -23.12
C TRP A 59 1.51 -15.51 -24.21
N PHE A 60 2.63 -14.81 -24.07
CA PHE A 60 3.76 -14.89 -24.96
C PHE A 60 4.79 -15.83 -24.37
N LEU A 61 5.13 -16.87 -25.12
CA LEU A 61 6.00 -17.96 -24.69
C LEU A 61 7.03 -18.26 -25.78
N ASP A 62 8.29 -18.45 -25.39
CA ASP A 62 9.27 -19.10 -26.25
C ASP A 62 9.15 -20.62 -26.08
N GLN A 63 9.15 -21.36 -27.20
CA GLN A 63 9.07 -22.81 -27.18
C GLN A 63 10.39 -23.45 -27.56
N TYR A 64 11.01 -24.16 -26.61
CA TYR A 64 12.23 -24.94 -26.83
C TYR A 64 11.88 -26.42 -26.90
N SER A 65 11.41 -26.87 -28.08
CA SER A 65 10.85 -28.22 -28.26
C SER A 65 11.79 -29.37 -27.88
N LYS A 66 13.10 -29.26 -28.18
CA LYS A 66 14.10 -30.28 -27.81
C LYS A 66 14.25 -30.41 -26.28
N ALA A 67 14.22 -29.29 -25.57
CA ALA A 67 14.31 -29.24 -24.11
C ALA A 67 12.95 -29.50 -23.43
N LYS A 68 11.85 -29.54 -24.18
CA LYS A 68 10.46 -29.61 -23.67
C LYS A 68 10.14 -28.46 -22.71
N VAL A 69 10.74 -27.29 -22.94
CA VAL A 69 10.55 -26.08 -22.13
C VAL A 69 9.68 -25.07 -22.89
N LYS A 70 8.74 -24.45 -22.18
CA LYS A 70 8.06 -23.22 -22.60
C LYS A 70 8.47 -22.12 -21.64
N ASP A 71 9.20 -21.13 -22.14
CA ASP A 71 9.67 -20.01 -21.34
C ASP A 71 8.67 -18.85 -21.42
N PHE A 72 8.17 -18.39 -20.27
CA PHE A 72 7.17 -17.35 -20.22
C PHE A 72 7.81 -15.97 -20.32
N LYS A 73 7.39 -15.18 -21.31
CA LYS A 73 7.89 -13.82 -21.52
C LYS A 73 6.99 -12.77 -20.89
N LYS A 74 5.73 -12.72 -21.33
CA LYS A 74 4.76 -11.74 -20.86
C LYS A 74 3.31 -12.18 -21.08
N THR A 75 2.40 -11.47 -20.45
CA THR A 75 0.95 -11.62 -20.61
C THR A 75 0.31 -10.25 -20.66
N ASN A 76 -0.86 -10.13 -21.29
CA ASN A 76 -1.57 -8.87 -21.31
C ASN A 76 -2.25 -8.60 -19.95
N LEU A 77 -2.05 -7.41 -19.38
CA LEU A 77 -2.62 -7.01 -18.09
C LEU A 77 -3.54 -5.82 -18.28
N CYS A 78 -4.71 -5.83 -17.63
CA CYS A 78 -5.64 -4.69 -17.66
C CYS A 78 -5.20 -3.50 -16.80
N LYS A 79 -4.25 -3.73 -15.88
CA LYS A 79 -3.70 -2.75 -14.92
C LYS A 79 -4.76 -2.12 -13.99
N ASP A 80 -5.96 -2.70 -13.96
CA ASP A 80 -7.06 -2.26 -13.10
C ASP A 80 -6.78 -2.59 -11.61
N LYS A 81 -7.06 -1.64 -10.73
CA LYS A 81 -6.81 -1.73 -9.28
C LYS A 81 -7.66 -2.78 -8.58
N PHE A 82 -8.77 -3.21 -9.19
CA PHE A 82 -9.71 -4.18 -8.67
C PHE A 82 -9.52 -5.58 -9.28
N CYS A 83 -8.75 -5.70 -10.37
CA CYS A 83 -8.45 -6.98 -11.01
C CYS A 83 -7.59 -7.89 -10.13
N SER A 84 -8.08 -9.11 -9.84
CA SER A 84 -7.39 -10.08 -8.98
C SER A 84 -6.04 -10.55 -9.54
N ASN A 85 -5.91 -10.62 -10.87
CA ASN A 85 -4.64 -10.97 -11.52
C ASN A 85 -3.64 -9.81 -11.46
N CYS A 86 -4.04 -8.60 -11.85
CA CYS A 86 -3.15 -7.45 -11.87
C CYS A 86 -2.64 -7.08 -10.47
N LYS A 87 -3.45 -7.25 -9.42
CA LYS A 87 -3.01 -7.05 -8.02
C LYS A 87 -1.79 -7.90 -7.65
N LYS A 88 -1.80 -9.20 -7.99
CA LYS A 88 -0.71 -10.13 -7.69
C LYS A 88 0.54 -9.80 -8.50
N VAL A 89 0.37 -9.53 -9.80
CA VAL A 89 1.50 -9.17 -10.67
C VAL A 89 2.14 -7.85 -10.23
N LYS A 90 1.33 -6.85 -9.84
CA LYS A 90 1.81 -5.56 -9.34
C LYS A 90 2.57 -5.70 -8.02
N GLN A 91 2.09 -6.53 -7.10
CA GLN A 91 2.81 -6.83 -5.86
C GLN A 91 4.18 -7.47 -6.16
N ALA A 92 4.21 -8.50 -7.00
CA ALA A 92 5.45 -9.20 -7.37
C ALA A 92 6.45 -8.28 -8.07
N SER A 93 5.99 -7.45 -9.01
CA SER A 93 6.84 -6.47 -9.70
C SER A 93 7.44 -5.44 -8.74
N ARG A 94 6.65 -4.92 -7.80
CA ARG A 94 7.16 -4.00 -6.77
C ARG A 94 8.19 -4.68 -5.89
N MET A 95 7.95 -5.92 -5.45
CA MET A 95 8.95 -6.66 -4.70
C MET A 95 10.26 -6.81 -5.49
N ALA A 96 10.18 -7.28 -6.74
CA ALA A 96 11.37 -7.45 -7.59
C ALA A 96 12.15 -6.15 -7.78
N ARG A 97 11.47 -5.01 -7.84
CA ARG A 97 12.09 -3.70 -8.03
C ARG A 97 12.65 -3.08 -6.75
N PHE A 98 11.88 -3.09 -5.68
CA PHE A 98 12.23 -2.36 -4.46
C PHE A 98 13.14 -3.19 -3.55
N MET A 99 12.98 -4.52 -3.50
CA MET A 99 13.73 -5.37 -2.57
C MET A 99 15.25 -5.30 -2.76
N PRO A 100 15.82 -5.32 -3.98
CA PRO A 100 17.27 -5.20 -4.13
C PRO A 100 17.82 -3.90 -3.53
N VAL A 101 17.11 -2.78 -3.77
CA VAL A 101 17.53 -1.48 -3.23
C VAL A 101 17.38 -1.44 -1.71
N ILE A 102 16.28 -1.97 -1.17
CA ILE A 102 16.09 -2.09 0.28
C ILE A 102 17.24 -2.90 0.89
N GLN A 103 17.51 -4.10 0.36
CA GLN A 103 18.55 -4.99 0.88
C GLN A 103 19.94 -4.34 0.86
N GLU A 104 20.30 -3.60 -0.20
CA GLU A 104 21.56 -2.85 -0.22
C GLU A 104 21.61 -1.76 0.87
N GLN A 105 20.52 -1.02 1.07
CA GLN A 105 20.47 -0.01 2.14
C GLN A 105 20.55 -0.64 3.54
N LEU A 106 19.95 -1.81 3.76
CA LEU A 106 19.98 -2.50 5.05
C LEU A 106 21.35 -3.06 5.44
N LYS A 107 22.25 -3.25 4.47
CA LYS A 107 23.66 -3.58 4.78
C LYS A 107 24.40 -2.44 5.46
N VAL A 108 24.02 -1.20 5.16
CA VAL A 108 24.64 0.02 5.72
C VAL A 108 23.85 0.52 6.94
N HIS A 109 22.52 0.45 6.87
CA HIS A 109 21.60 0.95 7.89
C HIS A 109 20.70 -0.19 8.39
N PRO A 110 21.12 -0.93 9.45
CA PRO A 110 20.44 -2.16 9.85
C PRO A 110 19.09 -1.92 10.55
N ASN A 111 18.77 -0.68 10.95
CA ASN A 111 17.53 -0.40 11.66
C ASN A 111 16.38 -0.12 10.68
N ALA A 112 15.61 -1.16 10.40
CA ALA A 112 14.40 -1.09 9.57
C ALA A 112 13.14 -1.36 10.38
N TYR A 113 12.14 -0.52 10.19
CA TYR A 113 10.88 -0.59 10.92
C TYR A 113 9.67 -0.52 10.00
N GLN A 114 8.64 -1.31 10.31
CA GLN A 114 7.29 -1.12 9.77
C GLN A 114 6.56 -0.14 10.66
N MET A 115 6.18 1.01 10.10
CA MET A 115 5.25 1.95 10.72
C MET A 115 3.88 1.88 10.06
N VAL A 116 2.85 1.70 10.87
CA VAL A 116 1.45 1.76 10.42
C VAL A 116 0.83 3.04 10.96
N LEU A 117 0.41 3.94 10.06
CA LEU A 117 -0.29 5.19 10.41
C LEU A 117 -1.76 5.08 10.05
N THR A 118 -2.63 5.22 11.04
CA THR A 118 -4.09 5.14 10.83
C THR A 118 -4.79 6.43 11.18
N VAL A 119 -6.02 6.58 10.67
CA VAL A 119 -6.96 7.64 11.06
C VAL A 119 -8.29 6.98 11.47
N PRO A 120 -9.18 7.70 12.18
CA PRO A 120 -10.51 7.19 12.45
C PRO A 120 -11.22 6.77 11.16
N ASN A 121 -12.07 5.74 11.25
CA ASN A 121 -12.86 5.31 10.10
C ASN A 121 -13.74 6.45 9.59
N VAL A 122 -13.93 6.51 8.27
CA VAL A 122 -14.72 7.54 7.60
C VAL A 122 -15.81 6.94 6.73
N PRO A 123 -16.95 7.63 6.56
CA PRO A 123 -17.95 7.24 5.58
C PRO A 123 -17.39 7.37 4.15
N GLY A 124 -17.92 6.60 3.20
CA GLY A 124 -17.39 6.56 1.83
C GLY A 124 -17.34 7.93 1.14
N LYS A 125 -18.31 8.80 1.44
CA LYS A 125 -18.37 10.19 0.92
C LYS A 125 -17.17 11.06 1.34
N GLU A 126 -16.53 10.76 2.48
CA GLU A 126 -15.37 11.51 2.99
C GLU A 126 -14.04 10.84 2.62
N LEU A 127 -14.06 9.66 1.99
CA LEU A 127 -12.85 8.85 1.77
C LEU A 127 -11.83 9.56 0.87
N GLU A 128 -12.27 10.12 -0.26
CA GLU A 128 -11.37 10.84 -1.19
C GLU A 128 -10.67 12.01 -0.49
N LYS A 129 -11.44 12.83 0.23
CA LYS A 129 -10.92 13.96 1.00
C LYS A 129 -9.95 13.49 2.08
N THR A 130 -10.28 12.39 2.76
CA THR A 130 -9.45 11.79 3.81
C THR A 130 -8.11 11.32 3.26
N ILE A 131 -8.08 10.63 2.12
CA ILE A 131 -6.84 10.18 1.48
C ILE A 131 -5.96 11.39 1.12
N LYS A 132 -6.53 12.44 0.51
CA LYS A 132 -5.78 13.66 0.17
C LYS A 132 -5.20 14.33 1.43
N LYS A 133 -6.01 14.41 2.49
CA LYS A 133 -5.61 14.98 3.79
C LYS A 133 -4.48 14.15 4.42
N MET A 134 -4.57 12.83 4.41
CA MET A 134 -3.52 11.93 4.89
C MET A 134 -2.23 12.09 4.08
N SER A 135 -2.29 12.13 2.74
CA SER A 135 -1.11 12.32 1.90
C SER A 135 -0.40 13.65 2.19
N LYS A 136 -1.16 14.73 2.42
CA LYS A 136 -0.61 16.04 2.81
C LYS A 136 0.02 15.99 4.20
N ALA A 137 -0.67 15.41 5.18
CA ALA A 137 -0.17 15.25 6.54
C ALA A 137 1.12 14.42 6.56
N TYR A 138 1.19 13.34 5.79
CA TYR A 138 2.39 12.49 5.71
C TYR A 138 3.56 13.24 5.07
N SER A 139 3.32 14.01 4.01
CA SER A 139 4.37 14.84 3.39
C SER A 139 5.00 15.80 4.41
N MET A 140 4.17 16.42 5.26
CA MET A 140 4.66 17.27 6.35
C MET A 140 5.38 16.48 7.44
N MET A 141 4.83 15.33 7.86
CA MET A 141 5.47 14.45 8.85
C MET A 141 6.86 14.04 8.38
N ASN A 142 6.98 13.58 7.13
CA ASN A 142 8.24 13.18 6.54
C ASN A 142 9.27 14.34 6.50
N GLN A 143 8.84 15.60 6.38
CA GLN A 143 9.75 16.75 6.52
C GLN A 143 10.26 16.94 7.96
N TYR A 144 9.43 16.65 8.98
CA TYR A 144 9.87 16.65 10.38
C TYR A 144 10.86 15.51 10.65
N LEU A 145 10.56 14.29 10.18
CA LEU A 145 11.43 13.13 10.37
C LEU A 145 12.80 13.32 9.70
N GLN A 146 12.84 14.02 8.55
CA GLN A 146 14.08 14.39 7.85
C GLN A 146 14.81 15.59 8.45
N GLY A 147 14.30 16.20 9.53
CA GLY A 147 14.88 17.41 10.12
C GLY A 147 14.76 18.69 9.28
N LYS A 148 14.12 18.62 8.10
CA LYS A 148 13.87 19.76 7.19
C LYS A 148 12.89 20.76 7.78
N ARG A 149 11.94 20.26 8.58
CA ARG A 149 10.99 21.07 9.33
C ARG A 149 11.25 20.86 10.82
N LYS A 150 11.34 21.95 11.57
CA LYS A 150 11.63 21.92 13.01
C LYS A 150 10.47 22.51 13.79
N ALA A 151 10.22 21.96 14.97
CA ALA A 151 9.39 22.57 15.99
C ALA A 151 10.27 22.82 17.20
N LYS A 152 10.20 24.04 17.76
CA LYS A 152 10.99 24.40 18.93
C LYS A 152 10.66 23.42 20.07
N ASP A 153 11.71 22.91 20.74
CA ASP A 153 11.61 22.03 21.90
C ASP A 153 10.92 20.67 21.64
N LEU A 154 10.84 20.23 20.38
CA LEU A 154 10.32 18.93 19.97
C LEU A 154 11.29 18.22 19.00
N PRO A 155 12.06 17.22 19.47
CA PRO A 155 13.05 16.53 18.64
C PRO A 155 12.40 15.41 17.81
N PHE A 156 12.00 15.73 16.57
CA PHE A 156 11.52 14.73 15.59
C PHE A 156 12.62 14.17 14.70
N ASP A 157 13.87 14.58 14.89
CA ASP A 157 15.02 14.02 14.18
C ASP A 157 15.37 12.65 14.77
N ILE A 158 15.00 11.61 14.03
CA ILE A 158 15.19 10.22 14.41
C ILE A 158 16.32 9.55 13.64
N GLY A 159 17.18 10.33 12.97
CA GLY A 159 18.17 9.77 12.05
C GLY A 159 17.50 9.11 10.85
N PHE A 160 16.51 9.78 10.25
CA PHE A 160 15.80 9.25 9.08
C PHE A 160 16.72 9.14 7.87
N VAL A 161 16.88 7.93 7.34
CA VAL A 161 17.68 7.65 6.12
C VAL A 161 16.76 7.57 4.90
N GLY A 162 15.65 6.84 5.04
CA GLY A 162 14.69 6.66 3.95
C GLY A 162 13.41 6.01 4.41
N GLY A 163 12.42 6.05 3.52
CA GLY A 163 11.21 5.27 3.72
C GLY A 163 10.40 5.04 2.47
N ILE A 164 9.52 4.04 2.53
CA ILE A 164 8.58 3.70 1.47
C ILE A 164 7.19 3.69 2.08
N ARG A 165 6.30 4.57 1.63
CA ARG A 165 4.90 4.62 2.08
C ARG A 165 4.00 3.93 1.07
N THR A 166 3.10 3.07 1.54
CA THR A 166 2.00 2.50 0.76
C THR A 166 0.64 2.79 1.40
N LEU A 167 -0.37 3.06 0.58
CA LEU A 167 -1.77 3.20 1.01
C LEU A 167 -2.50 1.86 0.92
N GLU A 168 -3.18 1.50 2.00
CA GLU A 168 -4.18 0.41 2.07
C GLU A 168 -5.50 0.97 2.62
N ILE A 169 -6.62 0.43 2.16
CA ILE A 169 -7.97 0.75 2.62
C ILE A 169 -8.68 -0.56 2.93
N THR A 170 -9.03 -0.76 4.20
CA THR A 170 -10.00 -1.79 4.61
C THR A 170 -11.37 -1.16 4.85
N TYR A 171 -12.43 -1.97 4.83
CA TYR A 171 -13.79 -1.47 4.97
C TYR A 171 -14.78 -2.52 5.45
N LYS A 172 -15.82 -2.05 6.14
CA LYS A 172 -16.99 -2.82 6.58
C LYS A 172 -18.26 -1.97 6.42
N GLY A 173 -19.15 -2.37 5.53
CA GLY A 173 -20.30 -1.54 5.15
C GLY A 173 -19.84 -0.23 4.49
N ASP A 174 -20.35 0.91 4.98
CA ASP A 174 -19.92 2.27 4.60
C ASP A 174 -18.81 2.82 5.52
N SER A 175 -18.19 2.00 6.37
CA SER A 175 -17.08 2.42 7.23
C SER A 175 -15.76 2.04 6.59
N TYR A 176 -14.95 3.03 6.18
CA TYR A 176 -13.67 2.85 5.52
C TYR A 176 -12.51 3.24 6.43
N HIS A 177 -11.45 2.44 6.41
CA HIS A 177 -10.25 2.61 7.21
C HIS A 177 -9.01 2.76 6.31
N PRO A 178 -8.73 3.98 5.80
CA PRO A 178 -7.50 4.24 5.09
C PRO A 178 -6.32 4.29 6.08
N HIS A 179 -5.24 3.59 5.75
CA HIS A 179 -4.02 3.58 6.55
C HIS A 179 -2.78 3.51 5.66
N PHE A 180 -1.65 3.97 6.20
CA PHE A 180 -0.36 3.83 5.53
C PHE A 180 0.46 2.74 6.21
N HIS A 181 1.01 1.84 5.40
CA HIS A 181 2.18 1.06 5.76
C HIS A 181 3.41 1.82 5.30
N VAL A 182 4.42 1.89 6.16
CA VAL A 182 5.63 2.66 5.91
C VAL A 182 6.83 1.84 6.32
N LEU A 183 7.71 1.51 5.37
CA LEU A 183 9.08 1.15 5.71
C LEU A 183 9.80 2.41 6.15
N LEU A 184 10.41 2.38 7.33
CA LEU A 184 11.38 3.38 7.77
C LEU A 184 12.74 2.71 7.92
N VAL A 185 13.76 3.35 7.36
CA VAL A 185 15.16 3.01 7.60
C VAL A 185 15.79 4.16 8.37
N LEU A 186 16.38 3.86 9.51
CA LEU A 186 16.92 4.82 10.46
C LEU A 186 18.40 4.52 10.77
N ASP A 187 19.17 5.56 11.03
CA ASP A 187 20.55 5.42 11.53
C ASP A 187 20.58 4.98 13.00
N LYS A 188 19.51 5.26 13.73
CA LYS A 188 19.39 4.99 15.17
C LYS A 188 18.16 4.14 15.46
N GLY A 189 18.24 3.33 16.51
CA GLY A 189 17.09 2.57 17.00
C GLY A 189 16.05 3.47 17.67
N LEU A 190 14.80 3.00 17.74
CA LEU A 190 13.64 3.75 18.28
C LEU A 190 13.50 3.75 19.82
N GLY A 191 14.48 3.17 20.53
CA GLY A 191 14.49 3.03 21.98
C GLY A 191 13.57 1.93 22.50
N GLU A 192 13.58 1.74 23.82
CA GLU A 192 12.80 0.70 24.50
C GLU A 192 11.30 1.05 24.57
N LYS A 193 10.46 0.03 24.45
CA LYS A 193 9.00 0.16 24.56
C LYS A 193 8.56 -0.06 26.00
N LYS A 194 8.11 0.99 26.67
CA LYS A 194 7.75 0.98 28.11
C LYS A 194 6.41 1.63 28.43
N TYR A 195 5.87 2.43 27.51
CA TYR A 195 4.68 3.23 27.75
C TYR A 195 3.43 2.51 27.28
N THR A 196 2.31 2.73 27.96
CA THR A 196 1.00 2.24 27.53
C THR A 196 0.05 3.40 27.24
N ASN A 197 -0.92 3.17 26.36
CA ASN A 197 -2.02 4.10 26.12
C ASN A 197 -3.27 3.35 25.62
N THR A 198 -4.27 4.07 25.09
CA THR A 198 -5.52 3.44 24.64
C THR A 198 -5.34 2.38 23.56
N TYR A 199 -4.22 2.41 22.82
CA TYR A 199 -3.88 1.48 21.75
C TYR A 199 -3.06 0.28 22.24
N SER A 200 -2.74 0.22 23.55
CA SER A 200 -2.01 -0.89 24.17
C SER A 200 -2.86 -2.13 24.38
N HIS A 201 -4.17 -1.98 24.45
CA HIS A 201 -5.09 -3.06 24.82
C HIS A 201 -6.09 -3.31 23.69
N ASP A 202 -6.27 -4.57 23.33
CA ASP A 202 -7.41 -4.97 22.51
C ASP A 202 -8.71 -4.76 23.30
N ARG A 203 -9.78 -4.34 22.61
CA ARG A 203 -11.12 -4.15 23.18
C ARG A 203 -11.61 -5.39 23.94
N TYR A 204 -11.20 -6.57 23.49
CA TYR A 204 -11.57 -7.86 24.09
C TYR A 204 -10.49 -8.46 24.99
N LYS A 205 -9.37 -7.75 25.24
CA LYS A 205 -8.21 -8.21 26.02
C LYS A 205 -7.68 -9.60 25.60
N ARG A 206 -7.87 -9.98 24.34
CA ARG A 206 -7.43 -11.28 23.80
C ARG A 206 -5.97 -11.29 23.40
N ARG A 207 -5.33 -10.12 23.35
CA ARG A 207 -3.93 -9.94 22.98
C ARG A 207 -3.16 -9.39 24.18
N GLU A 208 -1.89 -9.74 24.23
CA GLU A 208 -0.97 -9.17 25.21
C GLU A 208 -0.92 -7.65 25.12
N THR A 209 -0.60 -7.02 26.25
CA THR A 209 -0.49 -5.56 26.32
C THR A 209 0.69 -5.10 25.47
N ARG A 210 0.42 -4.23 24.50
CA ARG A 210 1.45 -3.59 23.68
C ARG A 210 2.02 -2.39 24.42
N TYR A 211 3.34 -2.31 24.46
CA TYR A 211 4.06 -1.13 24.91
C TYR A 211 4.52 -0.28 23.71
N PHE A 212 4.74 1.00 23.96
CA PHE A 212 5.22 1.98 23.01
C PHE A 212 6.52 2.61 23.50
N SER A 213 7.40 3.00 22.58
CA SER A 213 8.53 3.87 22.91
C SER A 213 8.11 5.34 22.99
N GLU A 214 8.95 6.20 23.55
CA GLU A 214 8.72 7.66 23.54
C GLU A 214 8.53 8.18 22.12
N MET A 215 9.32 7.64 21.18
CA MET A 215 9.24 8.03 19.78
C MET A 215 7.91 7.64 19.14
N GLU A 216 7.38 6.44 19.44
CA GLU A 216 6.04 6.05 18.98
C GLU A 216 4.98 7.01 19.52
N ILE A 217 5.03 7.38 20.81
CA ILE A 217 4.11 8.36 21.39
C ILE A 217 4.22 9.73 20.70
N MET A 218 5.45 10.17 20.39
CA MET A 218 5.67 11.41 19.66
C MET A 218 5.09 11.37 18.25
N ILE A 219 5.28 10.27 17.52
CA ILE A 219 4.74 10.08 16.18
C ILE A 219 3.21 10.03 16.20
N GLN A 220 2.60 9.36 17.18
CA GLN A 220 1.14 9.32 17.34
C GLN A 220 0.56 10.74 17.49
N LYS A 221 1.17 11.57 18.35
CA LYS A 221 0.74 12.96 18.56
C LYS A 221 0.97 13.81 17.31
N LEU A 222 2.17 13.73 16.72
CA LEU A 222 2.51 14.44 15.50
C LEU A 222 1.55 14.10 14.36
N TRP A 223 1.22 12.81 14.18
CA TRP A 223 0.31 12.35 13.15
C TRP A 223 -1.07 12.99 13.28
N LYS A 224 -1.64 12.95 14.49
CA LYS A 224 -2.93 13.56 14.78
C LYS A 224 -2.92 15.05 14.53
N MET A 225 -1.92 15.78 15.05
CA MET A 225 -1.82 17.22 14.86
C MET A 225 -1.75 17.60 13.37
N LEU A 226 -0.91 16.91 12.59
CA LEU A 226 -0.75 17.18 11.16
C LEU A 226 -1.99 16.84 10.36
N TYR A 227 -2.66 15.73 10.69
CA TYR A 227 -3.92 15.38 10.08
C TYR A 227 -4.97 16.44 10.42
N GLU A 228 -5.20 16.76 11.70
CA GLU A 228 -6.22 17.71 12.13
C GLU A 228 -5.90 19.18 11.75
N GLY A 229 -4.69 19.46 11.25
CA GLY A 229 -4.26 20.80 10.85
C GLY A 229 -3.85 21.68 12.03
N VAL A 230 -3.60 21.08 13.18
CA VAL A 230 -3.11 21.75 14.39
C VAL A 230 -1.63 22.09 14.21
N ARG A 231 -1.26 23.35 14.50
CA ARG A 231 0.13 23.79 14.42
C ARG A 231 0.99 23.00 15.42
N VAL A 232 2.08 22.42 14.95
CA VAL A 232 3.05 21.69 15.80
C VAL A 232 3.88 22.68 16.60
N THR A 233 3.53 22.86 17.87
CA THR A 233 4.24 23.65 18.87
C THR A 233 4.34 22.84 20.15
N LYS A 234 5.33 23.13 21.01
CA LYS A 234 5.48 22.45 22.31
C LYS A 234 4.20 22.53 23.16
N SER A 235 3.59 23.71 23.25
CA SER A 235 2.33 23.92 23.98
C SER A 235 1.19 23.05 23.45
N ASN A 236 0.94 23.04 22.13
CA ASN A 236 -0.13 22.20 21.56
C ASN A 236 0.17 20.70 21.71
N PHE A 237 1.45 20.32 21.67
CA PHE A 237 1.89 18.94 21.81
C PHE A 237 1.72 18.42 23.25
N ASP A 238 1.99 19.26 24.24
CA ASP A 238 1.84 18.93 25.66
C ASP A 238 0.37 18.88 26.08
N LEU A 239 -0.47 19.76 25.52
CA LEU A 239 -1.93 19.72 25.71
C LEU A 239 -2.58 18.47 25.09
N LEU A 240 -1.96 17.89 24.06
CA LEU A 240 -2.50 16.71 23.41
C LEU A 240 -2.16 15.46 24.22
N GLU A 241 -3.11 14.94 24.99
CA GLU A 241 -2.92 13.71 25.78
C GLU A 241 -2.65 12.50 24.87
N ILE A 242 -3.48 12.31 23.84
CA ILE A 242 -3.43 11.15 22.96
C ILE A 242 -3.43 11.52 21.47
N GLY A 243 -2.51 10.88 20.75
CA GLY A 243 -2.42 10.92 19.30
C GLY A 243 -3.36 9.95 18.60
N TYR A 244 -3.13 9.71 17.31
CA TYR A 244 -3.78 8.63 16.57
C TYR A 244 -2.92 7.37 16.58
N SER A 245 -3.57 6.21 16.44
CA SER A 245 -2.89 4.91 16.41
C SER A 245 -1.79 4.89 15.35
N SER A 246 -0.56 4.90 15.82
CA SER A 246 0.66 4.80 15.04
C SER A 246 1.55 3.79 15.72
N MET A 247 1.83 2.68 15.04
CA MET A 247 2.58 1.54 15.58
C MET A 247 3.86 1.39 14.78
N ILE A 248 4.98 1.19 15.45
CA ILE A 248 6.28 1.02 14.80
C ILE A 248 6.95 -0.23 15.33
N ASP A 249 7.16 -1.22 14.47
CA ASP A 249 7.75 -2.51 14.83
C ASP A 249 8.97 -2.80 13.98
N GLN A 250 9.90 -3.61 14.50
CA GLN A 250 11.07 -4.05 13.73
C GLN A 250 10.59 -4.83 12.50
N MET A 251 11.13 -4.52 11.31
CA MET A 251 10.77 -5.24 10.08
C MET A 251 11.14 -6.73 10.18
N ASN A 252 10.21 -7.60 9.81
CA ASN A 252 10.44 -9.01 9.53
C ASN A 252 10.17 -9.33 8.04
N GLU A 253 10.38 -10.58 7.61
CA GLU A 253 10.18 -10.95 6.20
C GLU A 253 8.72 -10.82 5.72
N GLY A 254 7.75 -11.09 6.60
CA GLY A 254 6.32 -10.98 6.30
C GLY A 254 5.87 -9.53 6.09
N ASP A 255 6.52 -8.58 6.75
CA ASP A 255 6.23 -7.15 6.67
C ASP A 255 6.48 -6.58 5.26
N TYR A 256 7.45 -7.12 4.52
CA TYR A 256 7.66 -6.72 3.12
C TYR A 256 6.48 -7.12 2.23
N LEU A 257 5.87 -8.28 2.50
CA LEU A 257 4.66 -8.68 1.77
C LEU A 257 3.53 -7.69 2.05
N GLU A 258 3.38 -7.25 3.30
CA GLU A 258 2.39 -6.25 3.70
C GLU A 258 2.64 -4.89 3.05
N LEU A 259 3.89 -4.42 3.08
CA LEU A 259 4.28 -3.15 2.47
C LEU A 259 3.87 -3.07 1.00
N PHE A 260 4.03 -4.15 0.24
CA PHE A 260 3.69 -4.19 -1.19
C PHE A 260 2.28 -4.72 -1.50
N LYS A 261 1.41 -4.89 -0.49
CA LYS A 261 0.00 -5.27 -0.70
C LYS A 261 -0.73 -4.26 -1.60
N TYR A 262 -1.90 -4.67 -2.05
CA TYR A 262 -2.81 -3.90 -2.90
C TYR A 262 -3.57 -2.83 -2.08
N MET A 263 -3.98 -1.73 -2.75
CA MET A 263 -4.75 -0.64 -2.08
C MET A 263 -6.06 -1.11 -1.46
N VAL A 264 -6.68 -2.13 -2.06
CA VAL A 264 -8.01 -2.60 -1.71
C VAL A 264 -8.03 -4.12 -1.77
N LYS A 265 -8.47 -4.76 -0.69
CA LYS A 265 -8.76 -6.20 -0.68
C LYS A 265 -10.05 -6.45 -1.47
N GLY A 266 -10.06 -7.46 -2.34
CA GLY A 266 -11.30 -7.84 -3.08
C GLY A 266 -12.39 -8.37 -2.14
N GLU A 267 -11.97 -8.86 -0.99
CA GLU A 267 -12.81 -9.31 0.12
C GLU A 267 -12.80 -8.27 1.25
N THR A 268 -13.97 -8.06 1.84
CA THR A 268 -14.18 -7.35 3.11
C THR A 268 -13.46 -8.08 4.26
N GLU A 269 -13.36 -7.43 5.41
CA GLU A 269 -12.85 -8.05 6.64
C GLU A 269 -13.63 -9.32 7.04
N ASP A 270 -14.91 -9.42 6.66
CA ASP A 270 -15.77 -10.58 6.87
C ASP A 270 -15.72 -11.62 5.72
N LYS A 271 -14.69 -11.56 4.86
CA LYS A 271 -14.49 -12.44 3.67
C LYS A 271 -15.61 -12.42 2.62
N LYS A 272 -16.49 -11.42 2.64
CA LYS A 272 -17.47 -11.19 1.58
C LYS A 272 -16.84 -10.36 0.46
N PHE A 273 -17.17 -10.66 -0.80
CA PHE A 273 -16.74 -9.83 -1.92
C PHE A 273 -17.30 -8.40 -1.80
N MET A 274 -16.54 -7.43 -2.28
CA MET A 274 -16.93 -6.02 -2.32
C MET A 274 -18.28 -5.80 -3.01
N SER A 275 -19.12 -4.89 -2.50
CA SER A 275 -20.39 -4.50 -3.14
C SER A 275 -20.20 -3.48 -4.27
N TYR A 276 -21.24 -3.30 -5.10
CA TYR A 276 -21.24 -2.26 -6.15
C TYR A 276 -21.03 -0.85 -5.59
N GLU A 277 -21.70 -0.51 -4.49
CA GLU A 277 -21.56 0.83 -3.86
C GLU A 277 -20.13 1.04 -3.36
N GLN A 278 -19.51 0.00 -2.79
CA GLN A 278 -18.12 0.08 -2.35
C GLN A 278 -17.17 0.26 -3.53
N PHE A 279 -17.37 -0.48 -4.62
CA PHE A 279 -16.60 -0.30 -5.86
C PHE A 279 -16.72 1.12 -6.40
N LYS A 280 -17.94 1.68 -6.46
CA LYS A 280 -18.20 3.05 -6.94
C LYS A 280 -17.52 4.12 -6.07
N ILE A 281 -17.53 3.95 -4.75
CA ILE A 281 -16.81 4.84 -3.83
C ILE A 281 -15.29 4.73 -4.06
N LEU A 282 -14.75 3.52 -4.13
CA LEU A 282 -13.31 3.28 -4.21
C LEU A 282 -12.72 3.67 -5.56
N ILE A 283 -13.42 3.47 -6.68
CA ILE A 283 -12.93 3.85 -8.01
C ILE A 283 -12.75 5.37 -8.12
N VAL A 284 -13.65 6.13 -7.49
CA VAL A 284 -13.56 7.60 -7.42
C VAL A 284 -12.47 8.01 -6.43
N ALA A 285 -12.50 7.49 -5.20
CA ALA A 285 -11.56 7.88 -4.15
C ALA A 285 -10.09 7.57 -4.48
N LEU A 286 -9.85 6.52 -5.28
CA LEU A 286 -8.51 6.11 -5.69
C LEU A 286 -8.09 6.68 -7.05
N LYS A 287 -8.92 7.49 -7.70
CA LYS A 287 -8.57 8.12 -8.98
C LYS A 287 -7.37 9.04 -8.78
N SER A 288 -6.33 8.84 -9.58
CA SER A 288 -5.07 9.60 -9.50
C SER A 288 -4.35 9.57 -8.14
N VAL A 289 -4.66 8.57 -7.30
CA VAL A 289 -3.94 8.37 -6.03
C VAL A 289 -2.70 7.53 -6.27
N ARG A 290 -1.54 8.07 -5.87
CA ARG A 290 -0.28 7.33 -5.86
C ARG A 290 -0.23 6.40 -4.65
N GLN A 291 -0.32 5.10 -4.90
CA GLN A 291 -0.30 4.10 -3.85
C GLN A 291 1.02 4.10 -3.08
N ILE A 292 2.13 3.95 -3.80
CA ILE A 292 3.47 3.79 -3.26
C ILE A 292 4.35 5.01 -3.55
N GLN A 293 5.13 5.44 -2.56
CA GLN A 293 6.06 6.56 -2.70
C GLN A 293 7.30 6.30 -1.87
N GLY A 294 8.48 6.40 -2.51
CA GLY A 294 9.78 6.40 -1.83
C GLY A 294 10.19 7.80 -1.36
N TYR A 295 10.96 7.84 -0.28
CA TYR A 295 11.49 9.03 0.39
C TYR A 295 12.95 8.78 0.83
N GLY A 296 13.74 9.84 0.96
CA GLY A 296 15.16 9.74 1.33
C GLY A 296 15.94 8.94 0.28
N VAL A 297 16.73 7.97 0.72
CA VAL A 297 17.49 7.07 -0.17
C VAL A 297 16.63 6.29 -1.18
N PHE A 298 15.31 6.16 -0.93
CA PHE A 298 14.38 5.48 -1.85
C PHE A 298 13.63 6.42 -2.81
N HIS A 299 13.91 7.73 -2.79
CA HIS A 299 13.14 8.73 -3.56
C HIS A 299 13.19 8.52 -5.08
N SER A 300 14.30 7.98 -5.61
CA SER A 300 14.49 7.74 -7.05
C SER A 300 13.73 6.52 -7.57
N ILE A 301 13.26 5.63 -6.69
CA ILE A 301 12.51 4.45 -7.10
C ILE A 301 11.09 4.86 -7.46
N GLN A 302 10.79 4.81 -8.76
CA GLN A 302 9.43 5.08 -9.25
C GLN A 302 8.57 3.81 -9.11
N ASP A 303 7.25 3.99 -8.99
CA ASP A 303 6.31 2.91 -9.30
C ASP A 303 6.21 2.92 -10.82
N ASP A 304 6.41 1.79 -11.47
CA ASP A 304 6.29 1.70 -12.92
C ASP A 304 5.17 0.75 -13.27
N ASP A 305 4.19 1.29 -14.00
CA ASP A 305 3.05 0.55 -14.53
C ASP A 305 3.42 -0.15 -15.86
N SER A 306 4.66 0.02 -16.36
CA SER A 306 5.20 -0.57 -17.58
C SER A 306 5.95 -1.89 -17.33
N ILE A 307 5.35 -2.80 -16.56
CA ILE A 307 5.83 -4.19 -16.47
C ILE A 307 5.98 -4.82 -17.87
N ASP A 308 5.24 -4.32 -18.87
CA ASP A 308 5.38 -4.69 -20.28
C ASP A 308 6.66 -4.15 -20.96
N ASP A 309 7.15 -2.96 -20.59
CA ASP A 309 8.22 -2.26 -21.33
C ASP A 309 9.63 -2.66 -20.85
N MET A 310 9.77 -3.25 -19.66
CA MET A 310 11.06 -3.75 -19.18
C MET A 310 11.57 -4.97 -19.96
N VAL A 311 10.67 -5.69 -20.63
CA VAL A 311 11.03 -6.85 -21.48
C VAL A 311 11.51 -6.39 -22.86
N ASP A 312 11.04 -5.23 -23.33
CA ASP A 312 11.39 -4.71 -24.66
C ASP A 312 12.78 -4.03 -24.69
N LYS A 313 13.42 -3.77 -23.54
CA LYS A 313 14.78 -3.18 -23.46
C LYS A 313 15.93 -4.19 -23.31
N LEU A 314 15.60 -5.47 -23.26
CA LEU A 314 16.58 -6.57 -23.18
C LEU A 314 16.74 -7.33 -24.51
N TYR A 315 16.19 -6.76 -25.58
CA TYR A 315 16.38 -7.13 -26.99
C TYR A 315 16.63 -5.86 -27.81
#